data_AF-A0A1I6HEC8-F1
#
_entry.id   AF-A0A1I6HEC8-F1
#
_cell.length_a   1.000
_cell.length_b   1.000
_cell.length_c   1.000
_cell.angle_alpha   90.00
_cell.angle_beta   90.00
_cell.angle_gamma   90.00
#
_symmetry.space_group_name_H-M   'P 1'
#
loop_
_entity.id
_entity.type
_entity.pdbx_description
1 polymer ?
#
loop_
_entity_poly.entity_id
_entity_poly.type
_entity_poly.pdbx_seq_one_letter_code
_entity_poly.pdbx_strand_id
1 'polypeptide(L)'
;MRDLDDDTGILIFLAAGVLVIIGIIVFGVLSSRRKRSATKRTFTVRQGWIGDQPFLESSDLDASDKRQEELFRLTYPVGGSIVVSGADTEGEPIEQELHVSRIGRSLRAGWPQAKLGLSVYFREWEHSEFPARFAVTGTDGVTSIDLDASGARAVDRAENVVWSAPWEKLTYSNGNDVVLGNGSSTTIRIEIPDGEPDLEEILIKYGTFRQMHF
;
A
#
# COMPACT_ATOMS: atom_id res chain seq x y z
N MET A 1 -1.12 74.31 13.52
CA MET A 1 -1.33 73.37 12.40
C MET A 1 -0.15 72.40 12.40
N ARG A 2 -0.09 71.51 13.40
CA ARG A 2 1.02 70.55 13.61
C ARG A 2 0.53 69.20 14.18
N ASP A 3 -0.72 69.11 14.62
CA ASP A 3 -1.26 67.90 15.24
C ASP A 3 -1.87 66.88 14.24
N LEU A 4 -2.22 67.31 13.02
CA LEU A 4 -2.83 66.43 12.00
C LEU A 4 -1.84 65.44 11.35
N ASP A 5 -0.54 65.76 11.35
CA ASP A 5 0.50 64.96 10.69
C ASP A 5 0.97 63.79 11.59
N ASP A 6 1.08 64.03 12.90
CA ASP A 6 1.47 63.00 13.89
C ASP A 6 0.37 61.94 14.08
N ASP A 7 -0.90 62.36 14.14
CA ASP A 7 -2.03 61.43 14.30
C ASP A 7 -2.21 60.52 13.08
N THR A 8 -1.92 61.02 11.87
CA THR A 8 -1.98 60.25 10.63
C THR A 8 -0.87 59.20 10.58
N GLY A 9 0.34 59.55 11.02
CA GLY A 9 1.46 58.61 11.12
C GLY A 9 1.19 57.48 12.12
N ILE A 10 0.60 57.81 13.28
CA ILE A 10 0.20 56.83 14.30
C ILE A 10 -0.89 55.91 13.77
N LEU A 11 -1.90 56.44 13.08
CA LEU A 11 -2.99 55.66 12.47
C LEU A 11 -2.49 54.66 11.42
N ILE A 12 -1.54 55.06 10.56
CA ILE A 12 -0.94 54.18 9.55
C ILE A 12 -0.13 53.07 10.23
N PHE A 13 0.62 53.39 11.29
CA PHE A 13 1.40 52.40 12.03
C PHE A 13 0.50 51.39 12.77
N LEU A 14 -0.61 51.86 13.35
CA LEU A 14 -1.63 51.00 13.97
C LEU A 14 -2.32 50.11 12.95
N ALA A 15 -2.69 50.64 11.79
CA ALA A 15 -3.29 49.87 10.70
C ALA A 15 -2.33 48.81 10.15
N ALA A 16 -1.06 49.14 9.97
CA ALA A 16 -0.02 48.19 9.57
C ALA A 16 0.20 47.10 10.64
N GLY A 17 0.22 47.48 11.92
CA GLY A 17 0.34 46.53 13.04
C GLY A 17 -0.82 45.53 13.09
N VAL A 18 -2.05 46.00 12.91
CA VAL A 18 -3.24 45.13 12.85
C VAL A 18 -3.16 44.16 11.67
N LEU A 19 -2.73 44.61 10.49
CA LEU A 19 -2.57 43.75 9.32
C LEU A 19 -1.52 42.65 9.53
N VAL A 20 -0.40 42.97 10.18
CA VAL A 20 0.64 41.98 10.52
C VAL A 20 0.10 40.93 11.48
N ILE A 21 -0.65 41.34 12.52
CA ILE A 21 -1.26 40.42 13.48
C ILE A 21 -2.27 39.50 12.80
N ILE A 22 -3.14 40.04 11.93
CA ILE A 22 -4.09 39.24 11.14
C ILE A 22 -3.32 38.24 10.27
N GLY A 23 -2.24 38.67 9.60
CA GLY A 23 -1.38 37.80 8.80
C GLY A 23 -0.81 36.63 9.61
N ILE A 24 -0.24 36.89 10.80
CA ILE A 24 0.30 35.85 11.69
C ILE A 24 -0.79 34.88 12.13
N ILE A 25 -1.97 35.37 12.51
CA ILE A 25 -3.09 34.52 12.93
C ILE A 25 -3.56 33.64 11.76
N VAL A 26 -3.76 34.21 10.57
CA VAL A 26 -4.20 33.48 9.39
C VAL A 26 -3.16 32.43 8.97
N PHE A 27 -1.87 32.80 8.92
CA PHE A 27 -0.79 31.84 8.66
C PHE A 27 -0.68 30.77 9.75
N GLY A 28 -0.84 31.13 11.02
CA GLY A 28 -0.83 30.21 12.14
C GLY A 28 -1.98 29.20 12.09
N VAL A 29 -3.19 29.66 11.74
CA VAL A 29 -4.39 28.82 11.59
C VAL A 29 -4.29 27.93 10.36
N LEU A 30 -3.86 28.46 9.21
CA LEU A 30 -3.64 27.68 7.98
C LEU A 30 -2.55 26.63 8.17
N SER A 31 -1.43 27.02 8.81
CA SER A 31 -0.33 26.11 9.16
C SER A 31 -0.81 25.02 10.12
N SER A 32 -1.57 25.37 11.16
CA SER A 32 -2.11 24.41 12.13
C SER A 32 -3.15 23.47 11.50
N ARG A 33 -4.02 23.96 10.63
CA ARG A 33 -5.00 23.13 9.88
C ARG A 33 -4.28 22.19 8.91
N ARG A 34 -3.29 22.68 8.17
CA ARG A 34 -2.45 21.85 7.29
C ARG A 34 -1.70 20.78 8.08
N LYS A 35 -1.14 21.14 9.24
CA LYS A 35 -0.46 20.20 10.15
C LYS A 35 -1.42 19.14 10.72
N ARG A 36 -2.62 19.53 11.14
CA ARG A 36 -3.66 18.60 11.62
C ARG A 36 -4.18 17.68 10.52
N SER A 37 -4.39 18.21 9.31
CA SER A 37 -4.77 17.41 8.13
C SER A 37 -3.67 16.42 7.76
N ALA A 38 -2.40 16.81 7.88
CA ALA A 38 -1.26 15.95 7.62
C ALA A 38 -1.10 14.81 8.65
N THR A 39 -1.75 14.87 9.80
CA THR A 39 -1.67 13.81 10.84
C THR A 39 -2.93 12.95 10.94
N LYS A 40 -4.01 13.29 10.23
CA LYS A 40 -5.26 12.54 10.30
C LYS A 40 -5.20 11.34 9.36
N ARG A 41 -5.42 10.14 9.90
CA ARG A 41 -5.64 8.91 9.13
C ARG A 41 -7.00 9.00 8.43
N THR A 42 -7.03 8.77 7.13
CA THR A 42 -8.27 8.73 6.33
C THR A 42 -8.60 7.34 5.81
N PHE A 43 -7.68 6.38 5.96
CA PHE A 43 -7.95 4.98 5.64
C PHE A 43 -8.74 4.29 6.73
N THR A 44 -9.55 3.32 6.32
CA THR A 44 -10.07 2.24 7.17
C THR A 44 -9.36 0.95 6.83
N VAL A 45 -9.48 -0.07 7.70
CA VAL A 45 -8.97 -1.42 7.41
C VAL A 45 -10.10 -2.42 7.48
N ARG A 46 -10.04 -3.44 6.64
CA ARG A 46 -10.88 -4.64 6.70
C ARG A 46 -10.00 -5.88 6.74
N GLN A 47 -10.55 -6.98 7.23
CA GLN A 47 -9.86 -8.27 7.24
C GLN A 47 -10.11 -8.98 5.90
N GLY A 48 -9.03 -9.47 5.29
CA GLY A 48 -9.02 -10.37 4.14
C GLY A 48 -8.37 -11.71 4.51
N TRP A 49 -8.39 -12.66 3.58
CA TRP A 49 -7.91 -14.02 3.77
C TRP A 49 -7.08 -14.52 2.58
N ILE A 50 -5.99 -15.23 2.86
CA ILE A 50 -5.24 -16.07 1.91
C ILE A 50 -5.35 -17.50 2.44
N GLY A 51 -6.21 -18.33 1.85
CA GLY A 51 -6.67 -19.54 2.54
C GLY A 51 -7.16 -19.22 3.96
N ASP A 52 -6.53 -19.83 4.98
CA ASP A 52 -6.84 -19.60 6.41
C ASP A 52 -5.96 -18.53 7.07
N GLN A 53 -5.12 -17.82 6.32
CA GLN A 53 -4.30 -16.73 6.85
C GLN A 53 -5.08 -15.41 6.81
N PRO A 54 -5.32 -14.76 7.97
CA PRO A 54 -5.87 -13.42 7.97
C PRO A 54 -4.80 -12.38 7.58
N PHE A 55 -5.24 -11.32 6.92
CA PHE A 55 -4.47 -10.10 6.71
C PHE A 55 -5.37 -8.87 6.84
N LEU A 56 -4.79 -7.70 7.05
CA LEU A 56 -5.55 -6.44 7.06
C LEU A 56 -5.27 -5.66 5.80
N GLU A 57 -6.30 -5.23 5.10
CA GLU A 57 -6.18 -4.39 3.91
C GLU A 57 -6.83 -3.03 4.13
N SER A 58 -6.17 -1.99 3.62
CA SER A 58 -6.68 -0.63 3.66
C SER A 58 -7.84 -0.44 2.66
N SER A 59 -8.71 0.52 2.96
CA SER A 59 -9.50 1.19 1.94
C SER A 59 -8.62 1.79 0.84
N ASP A 60 -9.21 2.09 -0.32
CA ASP A 60 -8.50 2.72 -1.43
C ASP A 60 -7.85 4.05 -1.02
N LEU A 61 -6.55 4.13 -1.27
CA LEU A 61 -5.74 5.32 -1.08
C LEU A 61 -5.43 5.97 -2.41
N ASP A 62 -5.34 7.30 -2.44
CA ASP A 62 -4.83 7.98 -3.62
C ASP A 62 -3.35 7.67 -3.80
N ALA A 63 -2.93 7.25 -5.00
CA ALA A 63 -1.53 6.90 -5.27
C ALA A 63 -0.58 8.10 -5.08
N SER A 64 -1.08 9.33 -5.16
CA SER A 64 -0.30 10.54 -4.91
C SER A 64 -0.15 10.89 -3.43
N ASP A 65 -0.99 10.34 -2.55
CA ASP A 65 -1.01 10.64 -1.12
C ASP A 65 -0.01 9.77 -0.34
N LYS A 66 1.27 10.09 -0.51
CA LYS A 66 2.37 9.44 0.23
C LYS A 66 2.21 9.55 1.74
N ARG A 67 1.47 10.54 2.23
CA ARG A 67 1.31 10.77 3.66
C ARG A 67 0.41 9.72 4.30
N GLN A 68 -0.66 9.30 3.62
CA GLN A 68 -1.49 8.20 4.12
C GLN A 68 -0.72 6.88 4.16
N GLU A 69 0.15 6.61 3.18
CA GLU A 69 1.04 5.45 3.21
C GLU A 69 1.99 5.50 4.42
N GLU A 70 2.65 6.64 4.67
CA GLU A 70 3.49 6.82 5.87
C GLU A 70 2.70 6.60 7.16
N LEU A 71 1.50 7.18 7.26
CA LEU A 71 0.64 7.02 8.43
C LEU A 71 0.21 5.56 8.63
N PHE A 72 -0.04 4.82 7.56
CA PHE A 72 -0.34 3.40 7.61
C PHE A 72 0.85 2.61 8.18
N ARG A 73 2.07 2.83 7.66
CA ARG A 73 3.29 2.18 8.17
C ARG A 73 3.61 2.52 9.62
N LEU A 74 3.30 3.75 10.06
CA LEU A 74 3.42 4.15 11.47
C LEU A 74 2.34 3.52 12.36
N THR A 75 1.20 3.14 11.79
CA THR A 75 0.11 2.47 12.51
C THR A 75 0.40 0.99 12.69
N TYR A 76 0.99 0.36 11.67
CA TYR A 76 1.30 -1.07 11.61
C TYR A 76 2.81 -1.25 11.39
N PRO A 77 3.66 -0.88 12.37
CA PRO A 77 5.10 -0.98 12.19
C PRO A 77 5.53 -2.44 12.05
N VAL A 78 6.36 -2.75 11.05
CA VAL A 78 6.98 -4.07 10.90
C VAL A 78 7.79 -4.39 12.16
N GLY A 79 7.55 -5.57 12.73
CA GLY A 79 8.09 -6.00 14.02
C GLY A 79 7.29 -5.57 15.25
N GLY A 80 6.23 -4.77 15.07
CA GLY A 80 5.27 -4.43 16.13
C GLY A 80 4.16 -5.47 16.27
N SER A 81 3.38 -5.33 17.34
CA SER A 81 2.24 -6.19 17.65
C SER A 81 0.93 -5.42 17.57
N ILE A 82 -0.12 -6.06 17.09
CA ILE A 82 -1.48 -5.54 17.10
C ILE A 82 -2.46 -6.60 17.61
N VAL A 83 -3.54 -6.16 18.24
CA VAL A 83 -4.66 -7.04 18.56
C VAL A 83 -5.62 -7.01 17.36
N VAL A 84 -5.83 -8.17 16.75
CA VAL A 84 -6.86 -8.35 15.73
C VAL A 84 -8.06 -8.98 16.41
N SER A 85 -9.18 -8.26 16.35
CA SER A 85 -10.48 -8.70 16.82
C SER A 85 -11.40 -8.88 15.62
N GLY A 86 -11.95 -10.08 15.42
CA GLY A 86 -12.76 -10.41 14.25
C GLY A 86 -13.48 -11.74 14.41
N ALA A 87 -13.91 -12.31 13.29
CA ALA A 87 -14.36 -13.70 13.21
C ALA A 87 -13.40 -14.46 12.29
N ASP A 88 -13.12 -15.73 12.57
CA ASP A 88 -12.38 -16.60 11.66
C ASP A 88 -13.19 -16.97 10.41
N THR A 89 -12.63 -17.85 9.57
CA THR A 89 -13.31 -18.38 8.37
C THR A 89 -14.57 -19.19 8.71
N GLU A 90 -14.72 -19.65 9.96
CA GLU A 90 -15.86 -20.41 10.48
C GLU A 90 -16.88 -19.53 11.23
N GLY A 91 -16.56 -18.26 11.46
CA GLY A 91 -17.41 -17.28 12.14
C GLY A 91 -17.18 -17.15 13.64
N GLU A 92 -16.17 -17.83 14.19
CA GLU A 92 -15.85 -17.79 15.62
C GLU A 92 -15.04 -16.54 15.96
N PRO A 93 -15.34 -15.86 17.09
CA PRO A 93 -14.65 -14.64 17.46
C PRO A 93 -13.19 -14.92 17.79
N ILE A 94 -12.29 -14.28 17.06
CA ILE A 94 -10.85 -14.26 17.37
C ILE A 94 -10.51 -12.92 18.00
N GLU A 95 -9.83 -12.97 19.15
CA GLU A 95 -9.04 -11.85 19.66
C GLU A 95 -7.62 -12.36 19.89
N GLN A 96 -6.72 -12.01 18.97
CA GLN A 96 -5.35 -12.51 19.01
C GLN A 96 -4.36 -11.35 18.83
N GLU A 97 -3.31 -11.36 19.65
CA GLU A 97 -2.14 -10.53 19.42
C GLU A 97 -1.31 -11.14 18.29
N LEU A 98 -1.15 -10.38 17.21
CA LEU A 98 -0.44 -10.77 16.00
C LEU A 98 0.73 -9.83 15.73
N HIS A 99 1.82 -10.38 15.19
CA HIS A 99 3.03 -9.61 14.92
C HIS A 99 3.11 -9.22 13.46
N VAL A 100 3.19 -7.92 13.18
CA VAL A 100 3.33 -7.42 11.82
C VAL A 100 4.68 -7.85 11.25
N SER A 101 4.63 -8.60 10.14
CA SER A 101 5.82 -9.07 9.43
C SER A 101 6.09 -8.25 8.18
N ARG A 102 5.04 -7.95 7.40
CA ARG A 102 5.17 -7.32 6.09
C ARG A 102 4.06 -6.32 5.82
N ILE A 103 4.36 -5.38 4.94
CA ILE A 103 3.38 -4.44 4.38
C ILE A 103 3.46 -4.51 2.86
N GLY A 104 2.39 -4.99 2.24
CA GLY A 104 2.25 -5.07 0.78
C GLY A 104 1.59 -3.83 0.19
N ARG A 105 1.73 -3.65 -1.12
CA ARG A 105 1.12 -2.55 -1.87
C ARG A 105 0.50 -3.05 -3.17
N SER A 106 -0.79 -2.85 -3.38
CA SER A 106 -1.45 -3.24 -4.63
C SER A 106 -2.00 -2.03 -5.36
N LEU A 107 -2.08 -2.11 -6.70
CA LEU A 107 -2.85 -1.18 -7.50
C LEU A 107 -4.32 -1.60 -7.46
N ARG A 108 -5.22 -0.68 -7.09
CA ARG A 108 -6.68 -0.90 -7.04
C ARG A 108 -7.40 -0.28 -8.23
N ALA A 109 -6.83 0.79 -8.77
CA ALA A 109 -7.30 1.43 -10.00
C ALA A 109 -6.11 2.03 -10.75
N GLY A 110 -6.17 2.01 -12.08
CA GLY A 110 -5.16 2.58 -12.97
C GLY A 110 -5.24 4.10 -13.13
N TRP A 111 -4.30 4.68 -13.88
CA TRP A 111 -4.32 6.11 -14.23
C TRP A 111 -5.54 6.46 -15.12
N PRO A 112 -6.09 7.68 -15.04
CA PRO A 112 -5.60 8.83 -14.26
C PRO A 112 -6.02 8.86 -12.78
N GLN A 113 -6.90 7.95 -12.35
CA GLN A 113 -7.40 7.87 -10.99
C GLN A 113 -6.70 6.74 -10.22
N ALA A 114 -5.36 6.77 -10.22
CA ALA A 114 -4.59 5.67 -9.65
C ALA A 114 -4.87 5.52 -8.15
N LYS A 115 -5.37 4.35 -7.74
CA LYS A 115 -5.64 4.01 -6.35
C LYS A 115 -4.73 2.88 -5.89
N LEU A 116 -4.33 2.94 -4.63
CA LEU A 116 -3.49 1.93 -3.99
C LEU A 116 -4.24 1.27 -2.83
N GLY A 117 -4.01 -0.02 -2.66
CA GLY A 117 -4.29 -0.76 -1.44
C GLY A 117 -2.98 -1.01 -0.68
N LEU A 118 -3.06 -1.01 0.64
CA LEU A 118 -1.98 -1.46 1.51
C LEU A 118 -2.46 -2.65 2.31
N SER A 119 -1.65 -3.71 2.38
CA SER A 119 -1.96 -4.92 3.14
C SER A 119 -0.94 -5.10 4.27
N VAL A 120 -1.38 -5.59 5.43
CA VAL A 120 -0.54 -5.95 6.59
C VAL A 120 -0.62 -7.45 6.76
N TYR A 121 0.55 -8.10 6.78
CA TYR A 121 0.66 -9.54 6.99
C TYR A 121 1.38 -9.85 8.29
N PHE A 122 1.06 -11.02 8.83
CA PHE A 122 1.45 -11.41 10.17
C PHE A 122 2.49 -12.53 10.16
N ARG A 123 3.39 -12.50 11.15
CA ARG A 123 4.53 -13.42 11.28
C ARG A 123 4.08 -14.86 11.49
N GLU A 124 2.96 -15.05 12.15
CA GLU A 124 2.39 -16.34 12.55
C GLU A 124 2.12 -17.24 11.35
N TRP A 125 1.95 -16.66 10.16
CA TRP A 125 1.74 -17.33 8.88
C TRP A 125 2.84 -17.00 7.84
N GLU A 126 4.04 -16.62 8.27
CA GLU A 126 5.15 -16.53 7.30
C GLU A 126 5.46 -17.94 6.76
N HIS A 127 5.54 -18.03 5.44
CA HIS A 127 5.84 -19.23 4.66
C HIS A 127 4.82 -20.37 4.73
N SER A 128 3.66 -20.18 5.37
CA SER A 128 2.62 -21.24 5.42
C SER A 128 1.96 -21.49 4.07
N GLU A 129 2.09 -20.55 3.13
CA GLU A 129 1.53 -20.67 1.77
C GLU A 129 2.43 -21.48 0.84
N PHE A 130 3.59 -21.92 1.31
CA PHE A 130 4.57 -22.62 0.49
C PHE A 130 4.71 -24.09 0.90
N PRO A 131 4.92 -25.00 -0.07
CA PRO A 131 4.92 -24.77 -1.52
C PRO A 131 3.49 -24.61 -2.06
N ALA A 132 3.33 -23.79 -3.12
CA ALA A 132 2.07 -23.64 -3.83
C ALA A 132 2.27 -23.64 -5.34
N ARG A 133 1.24 -24.05 -6.08
CA ARG A 133 1.21 -24.03 -7.54
C ARG A 133 -0.15 -23.53 -8.00
N PHE A 134 -0.15 -22.52 -8.87
CA PHE A 134 -1.34 -21.88 -9.40
C PHE A 134 -1.39 -22.04 -10.91
N ALA A 135 -2.55 -22.39 -11.44
CA ALA A 135 -2.77 -22.43 -12.88
C ALA A 135 -2.98 -21.01 -13.40
N VAL A 136 -2.27 -20.64 -14.46
CA VAL A 136 -2.38 -19.30 -15.06
C VAL A 136 -2.36 -19.40 -16.58
N THR A 137 -2.79 -18.34 -17.25
CA THR A 137 -2.52 -18.15 -18.67
C THR A 137 -1.49 -17.05 -18.81
N GLY A 138 -0.31 -17.32 -19.36
CA GLY A 138 0.72 -16.31 -19.49
C GLY A 138 1.38 -16.22 -20.87
N THR A 139 2.20 -15.19 -21.04
CA THR A 139 3.07 -15.03 -22.22
C THR A 139 4.04 -16.20 -22.33
N ASP A 140 4.56 -16.42 -23.54
CA ASP A 140 5.60 -17.43 -23.80
C ASP A 140 5.21 -18.87 -23.41
N GLY A 141 3.90 -19.15 -23.36
CA GLY A 141 3.38 -20.48 -23.07
C GLY A 141 3.38 -20.86 -21.59
N VAL A 142 3.52 -19.88 -20.67
CA VAL A 142 3.38 -20.09 -19.23
C VAL A 142 1.98 -20.64 -18.92
N THR A 143 1.92 -21.75 -18.20
CA THR A 143 0.68 -22.41 -17.78
C THR A 143 0.52 -22.50 -16.27
N SER A 144 1.59 -22.30 -15.50
CA SER A 144 1.53 -22.28 -14.04
C SER A 144 2.64 -21.47 -13.41
N ILE A 145 2.36 -20.99 -12.20
CA ILE A 145 3.34 -20.37 -11.31
C ILE A 145 3.53 -21.27 -10.09
N ASP A 146 4.77 -21.72 -9.89
CA ASP A 146 5.21 -22.45 -8.70
C ASP A 146 5.85 -21.44 -7.72
N LEU A 147 5.42 -21.48 -6.46
CA LEU A 147 5.90 -20.64 -5.39
C LEU A 147 6.52 -21.48 -4.26
N ASP A 148 7.68 -21.06 -3.80
CA ASP A 148 8.36 -21.66 -2.65
C ASP A 148 9.00 -20.58 -1.77
N ALA A 149 9.66 -21.01 -0.68
CA ALA A 149 10.34 -20.08 0.24
C ALA A 149 11.48 -19.27 -0.43
N SER A 150 11.98 -19.69 -1.59
CA SER A 150 13.06 -19.02 -2.32
C SER A 150 12.54 -18.01 -3.35
N GLY A 151 11.37 -18.23 -3.93
CA GLY A 151 10.81 -17.33 -4.94
C GLY A 151 9.67 -17.92 -5.75
N ALA A 152 9.51 -17.38 -6.95
CA ALA A 152 8.52 -17.81 -7.93
C ALA A 152 9.18 -18.36 -9.20
N ARG A 153 8.55 -19.34 -9.81
CA ARG A 153 8.94 -19.93 -11.10
C ARG A 153 7.72 -20.04 -11.99
N ALA A 154 7.85 -19.61 -13.23
CA ALA A 154 6.84 -19.82 -14.25
C ALA A 154 7.22 -21.03 -15.11
N VAL A 155 6.23 -21.88 -15.34
CA VAL A 155 6.41 -23.18 -15.96
C VAL A 155 5.51 -23.28 -17.19
N ASP A 156 6.04 -23.82 -18.28
CA ASP A 156 5.29 -24.08 -19.51
C ASP A 156 4.53 -25.41 -19.47
N ARG A 157 3.75 -25.70 -20.51
CA ARG A 157 2.99 -26.96 -20.63
C ARG A 157 3.87 -28.23 -20.60
N ALA A 158 5.14 -28.11 -20.95
CA ALA A 158 6.09 -29.22 -20.95
C ALA A 158 6.85 -29.36 -19.62
N GLU A 159 6.42 -28.64 -18.58
CA GLU A 159 7.03 -28.59 -17.25
C GLU A 159 8.44 -27.98 -17.23
N ASN A 160 8.80 -27.17 -18.24
CA ASN A 160 10.06 -26.43 -18.23
C ASN A 160 9.91 -25.09 -17.52
N VAL A 161 10.91 -24.74 -16.70
CA VAL A 161 11.01 -23.40 -16.11
C VAL A 161 11.41 -22.40 -17.20
N VAL A 162 10.48 -21.52 -17.57
CA VAL A 162 10.69 -20.47 -18.58
C VAL A 162 11.03 -19.12 -17.97
N TRP A 163 10.69 -18.93 -16.71
CA TRP A 163 11.04 -17.73 -15.95
C TRP A 163 11.16 -18.05 -14.46
N SER A 164 12.03 -17.34 -13.75
CA SER A 164 12.11 -17.44 -12.29
C SER A 164 12.65 -16.15 -11.69
N ALA A 165 12.28 -15.90 -10.43
CA ALA A 165 12.80 -14.80 -9.63
C ALA A 165 12.85 -15.20 -8.15
N PRO A 166 13.96 -14.93 -7.44
CA PRO A 166 13.95 -14.97 -5.99
C PRO A 166 13.11 -13.81 -5.45
N TRP A 167 12.51 -13.95 -4.27
CA TRP A 167 11.60 -12.95 -3.69
C TRP A 167 12.22 -11.54 -3.63
N GLU A 168 13.51 -11.43 -3.32
CA GLU A 168 14.21 -10.13 -3.21
C GLU A 168 14.35 -9.39 -4.54
N LYS A 169 14.23 -10.10 -5.67
CA LYS A 169 14.29 -9.53 -7.02
C LYS A 169 12.95 -9.54 -7.73
N LEU A 170 11.95 -10.24 -7.18
CA LEU A 170 10.64 -10.33 -7.76
C LEU A 170 9.95 -8.97 -7.63
N THR A 171 9.65 -8.39 -8.79
CA THR A 171 8.83 -7.20 -8.89
C THR A 171 7.53 -7.55 -9.57
N TYR A 172 6.41 -6.97 -9.13
CA TYR A 172 5.12 -7.17 -9.77
C TYR A 172 4.41 -5.85 -10.04
N SER A 173 3.53 -5.87 -11.04
CA SER A 173 2.54 -4.83 -11.33
C SER A 173 1.20 -5.52 -11.54
N ASN A 174 0.21 -5.19 -10.73
CA ASN A 174 -1.14 -5.74 -10.86
C ASN A 174 -2.07 -4.74 -11.61
N GLY A 175 -3.03 -5.26 -12.35
CA GLY A 175 -3.94 -4.56 -13.25
C GLY A 175 -4.98 -5.54 -13.79
N ASN A 176 -5.34 -5.46 -15.08
CA ASN A 176 -6.12 -6.53 -15.71
C ASN A 176 -5.32 -7.84 -15.78
N ASP A 177 -4.02 -7.71 -16.05
CA ASP A 177 -3.05 -8.80 -16.00
C ASP A 177 -2.01 -8.49 -14.91
N VAL A 178 -1.34 -9.51 -14.40
CA VAL A 178 -0.20 -9.38 -13.51
C VAL A 178 1.09 -9.48 -14.33
N VAL A 179 1.94 -8.46 -14.23
CA VAL A 179 3.28 -8.45 -14.84
C VAL A 179 4.31 -8.77 -13.78
N LEU A 180 5.15 -9.77 -14.02
CA LEU A 180 6.23 -10.21 -13.13
C LEU A 180 7.59 -9.93 -13.76
N GLY A 181 8.49 -9.32 -12.99
CA GLY A 181 9.89 -9.05 -13.36
C GLY A 181 10.85 -9.68 -12.36
N ASN A 182 12.02 -10.12 -12.84
CA ASN A 182 13.01 -10.87 -12.04
C ASN A 182 14.28 -10.07 -11.70
N GLY A 183 14.20 -8.74 -11.75
CA GLY A 183 15.34 -7.85 -11.58
C GLY A 183 16.25 -7.71 -12.81
N SER A 184 15.91 -8.37 -13.93
CA SER A 184 16.50 -8.13 -15.25
C SER A 184 15.49 -7.43 -16.18
N SER A 185 15.82 -7.28 -17.47
CA SER A 185 14.88 -6.77 -18.47
C SER A 185 13.77 -7.77 -18.85
N THR A 186 13.86 -9.03 -18.37
CA THR A 186 12.87 -10.07 -18.70
C THR A 186 11.67 -9.99 -17.77
N THR A 187 10.49 -9.83 -18.37
CA THR A 187 9.19 -9.86 -17.69
C THR A 187 8.28 -10.89 -18.33
N ILE A 188 7.41 -11.49 -17.53
CA ILE A 188 6.28 -12.28 -18.03
C ILE A 188 4.98 -11.59 -17.65
N ARG A 189 3.94 -11.81 -18.44
CA ARG A 189 2.58 -11.34 -18.14
C ARG A 189 1.68 -12.56 -17.95
N ILE A 190 0.91 -12.57 -16.88
CA ILE A 190 0.00 -13.66 -16.52
C ILE A 190 -1.40 -13.12 -16.24
N GLU A 191 -2.38 -13.86 -16.67
CA GLU A 191 -3.79 -13.74 -16.31
C GLU A 191 -4.08 -14.74 -15.20
N ILE A 192 -4.60 -14.25 -14.08
CA ILE A 192 -4.99 -15.06 -12.93
C ILE A 192 -6.49 -15.38 -13.10
N PRO A 193 -6.89 -16.65 -13.10
CA PRO A 193 -8.30 -17.02 -13.24
C PRO A 193 -9.17 -16.37 -12.17
N ASP A 194 -10.38 -15.95 -12.56
CA ASP A 194 -11.40 -15.48 -11.63
C ASP A 194 -11.64 -16.56 -10.54
N GLY A 195 -11.52 -16.16 -9.27
CA GLY A 195 -11.73 -17.05 -8.12
C GLY A 195 -10.45 -17.60 -7.49
N GLU A 196 -9.26 -17.29 -8.02
CA GLU A 196 -7.95 -17.61 -7.39
C GLU A 196 -7.20 -16.34 -6.92
N PRO A 197 -7.74 -15.54 -5.98
CA PRO A 197 -7.11 -14.30 -5.54
C PRO A 197 -5.78 -14.52 -4.79
N ASP A 198 -5.56 -15.74 -4.29
CA ASP A 198 -4.42 -16.09 -3.44
C ASP A 198 -3.08 -15.87 -4.14
N LEU A 199 -2.97 -16.18 -5.43
CA LEU A 199 -1.72 -15.95 -6.18
C LEU A 199 -1.36 -14.46 -6.17
N GLU A 200 -2.31 -13.58 -6.48
CA GLU A 200 -2.06 -12.14 -6.49
C GLU A 200 -1.66 -11.66 -5.09
N GLU A 201 -2.36 -12.09 -4.05
CA GLU A 201 -2.08 -11.65 -2.69
C GLU A 201 -0.74 -12.18 -2.15
N ILE A 202 -0.33 -13.40 -2.50
CA ILE A 202 1.01 -13.93 -2.17
C ILE A 202 2.10 -13.12 -2.89
N LEU A 203 1.88 -12.76 -4.16
CA LEU A 203 2.79 -11.87 -4.89
C LEU A 203 2.86 -10.47 -4.24
N ILE A 204 1.75 -9.96 -3.71
CA ILE A 204 1.72 -8.69 -2.95
C ILE A 204 2.47 -8.82 -1.62
N LYS A 205 2.35 -9.95 -0.93
CA LYS A 205 3.01 -10.22 0.35
C LYS A 205 4.53 -10.29 0.23
N TYR A 206 5.05 -11.03 -0.75
CA TYR A 206 6.49 -11.31 -0.84
C TYR A 206 7.22 -10.53 -1.93
N GLY A 207 6.53 -10.08 -2.97
CA GLY A 207 7.10 -9.32 -4.07
C GLY A 207 7.24 -7.83 -3.78
N THR A 208 7.93 -7.12 -4.68
CA THR A 208 8.05 -5.66 -4.64
C THR A 208 7.16 -5.03 -5.72
N PHE A 209 6.16 -4.25 -5.31
CA PHE A 209 5.34 -3.49 -6.24
C PHE A 209 6.19 -2.52 -7.06
N ARG A 210 6.10 -2.60 -8.39
CA ARG A 210 6.60 -1.59 -9.33
C ARG A 210 5.54 -1.37 -10.39
N GLN A 211 5.17 -0.12 -10.59
CA GLN A 211 4.30 0.22 -11.71
C GLN A 211 5.09 0.01 -13.01
N MET A 212 4.81 -1.09 -13.69
CA MET A 212 5.38 -1.40 -14.99
C MET A 212 4.42 -0.84 -16.05
N HIS A 213 4.96 -0.17 -17.07
CA HIS A 213 4.13 0.34 -18.15
C HIS A 213 3.48 -0.84 -18.89
N PHE A 214 2.16 -0.76 -19.05
CA PHE A 214 1.36 -1.72 -19.81
C PHE A 214 1.49 -1.50 -21.32
#